data_AF-A0AAD8CK01-F1
#
_entry.id   AF-A0AAD8CK01-F1
#
_cell.length_a   1.000
_cell.length_b   1.000
_cell.length_c   1.000
_cell.angle_alpha   90.00
_cell.angle_beta   90.00
_cell.angle_gamma   90.00
#
_symmetry.space_group_name_H-M   'P 1'
#
loop_
_entity.id
_entity.type
_entity.pdbx_description
1 polymer ?
#
loop_
_entity_poly.entity_id
_entity_poly.type
_entity_poly.pdbx_seq_one_letter_code
_entity_poly.pdbx_strand_id
1 'polypeptide(L)'
;MKMKMGSATLTLLAVFFSSAWTASADGDVQDCRLSNGIVVEDGKELPLRCANCSCSRGQMSCFQTHECQGVCSVIGSQAIRTFDDSTFTIRSFCTYLLVKTDAFSVILNNGPCKEDPKTVCIDSVEFNFQGKIVITINSTGEVTSSKGDTVMPLHFDDLLTVRKVSSLFMEVATTIGVVVQYDIIGGRVYVILDQVYLGQTQGLCGTFNHNSNDDFTSANGLVEANPQYFVDSWKFRSSCPNLPPANPSGENRF
;
A
#
# COMPACT_ATOMS: atom_id res chain seq x y z
N MET A 1 46.72 86.42 6.32
CA MET A 1 46.59 87.72 5.61
C MET A 1 45.25 87.75 4.87
N LYS A 2 44.70 88.94 4.57
CA LYS A 2 43.52 89.25 3.69
C LYS A 2 43.30 88.21 2.57
N MET A 3 42.11 87.89 2.03
CA MET A 3 40.76 88.49 1.97
C MET A 3 39.80 87.40 1.38
N LYS A 4 38.46 87.49 1.18
CA LYS A 4 37.36 88.47 1.40
C LYS A 4 36.02 87.67 1.43
N MET A 5 34.90 88.24 1.87
CA MET A 5 33.55 87.67 1.65
C MET A 5 33.01 87.98 0.23
N GLY A 6 32.20 87.05 -0.30
CA GLY A 6 31.35 87.21 -1.49
C GLY A 6 30.00 86.49 -1.25
N SER A 7 28.90 87.03 -1.77
CA SER A 7 27.53 86.73 -1.29
C SER A 7 26.60 86.24 -2.40
N ALA A 8 25.72 85.28 -2.07
CA ALA A 8 24.55 84.80 -2.83
C ALA A 8 24.86 84.12 -4.20
N THR A 9 24.03 83.26 -4.80
CA THR A 9 22.58 82.96 -4.64
C THR A 9 22.27 81.44 -4.73
N LEU A 10 21.03 81.06 -4.36
CA LEU A 10 20.38 79.75 -4.57
C LEU A 10 20.60 79.11 -5.96
N THR A 11 20.63 77.76 -6.04
CA THR A 11 19.56 76.90 -6.62
C THR A 11 19.81 75.42 -6.26
N LEU A 12 18.75 74.60 -6.22
CA LEU A 12 18.72 73.20 -5.77
C LEU A 12 19.56 72.23 -6.63
N LEU A 13 20.09 71.18 -6.00
CA LEU A 13 19.71 69.79 -6.29
C LEU A 13 20.19 68.85 -5.17
N ALA A 14 19.32 67.95 -4.72
CA ALA A 14 19.61 67.03 -3.62
C ALA A 14 19.93 65.62 -4.15
N VAL A 15 20.93 64.96 -3.55
CA VAL A 15 20.98 63.50 -3.45
C VAL A 15 21.58 63.11 -2.10
N PHE A 16 20.81 62.37 -1.29
CA PHE A 16 21.33 61.64 -0.13
C PHE A 16 21.85 60.27 -0.58
N PHE A 17 22.92 59.77 0.03
CA PHE A 17 23.10 58.34 0.20
C PHE A 17 23.60 58.02 1.61
N SER A 18 22.68 57.55 2.45
CA SER A 18 22.97 56.83 3.68
C SER A 18 23.08 55.35 3.31
N SER A 19 24.24 54.72 3.55
CA SER A 19 24.42 53.28 3.36
C SER A 19 23.75 52.49 4.50
N ALA A 20 22.48 52.13 4.29
CA ALA A 20 21.81 51.14 5.11
C ALA A 20 22.31 49.73 4.75
N TRP A 21 22.78 48.97 5.74
CA TRP A 21 23.07 47.55 5.56
C TRP A 21 21.75 46.77 5.60
N THR A 22 21.25 46.35 4.45
CA THR A 22 20.16 45.38 4.37
C THR A 22 20.71 43.98 4.63
N ALA A 23 20.41 43.41 5.79
CA ALA A 23 20.54 41.97 5.97
C ALA A 23 19.56 41.30 4.99
N SER A 24 20.07 40.45 4.10
CA SER A 24 19.22 39.63 3.24
C SER A 24 18.44 38.65 4.13
N ALA A 25 17.12 38.78 4.14
CA ALA A 25 16.22 37.96 4.95
C ALA A 25 15.68 36.74 4.19
N ASP A 26 16.17 36.49 2.97
CA ASP A 26 15.75 35.37 2.12
C ASP A 26 16.60 34.12 2.42
N GLY A 27 16.47 33.61 3.65
CA GLY A 27 16.82 32.23 3.96
C GLY A 27 15.75 31.31 3.39
N ASP A 28 15.92 30.90 2.14
CA ASP A 28 14.93 30.25 1.25
C ASP A 28 13.91 29.36 2.00
N VAL A 29 12.72 29.95 2.24
CA VAL A 29 11.59 29.29 2.92
C VAL A 29 10.81 28.53 1.85
N GLN A 30 11.10 27.24 1.72
CA GLN A 30 10.57 26.39 0.66
C GLN A 30 9.71 25.26 1.22
N ASP A 31 8.47 25.18 0.73
CA ASP A 31 7.56 24.08 1.05
C ASP A 31 7.98 22.77 0.39
N CYS A 32 7.76 21.66 1.07
CA CYS A 32 8.01 20.32 0.57
C CYS A 32 6.82 19.83 -0.26
N ARG A 33 7.08 19.30 -1.47
CA ARG A 33 6.05 18.77 -2.38
C ARG A 33 6.24 17.27 -2.59
N LEU A 34 5.22 16.49 -2.24
CA LEU A 34 5.22 15.04 -2.38
C LEU A 34 4.67 14.59 -3.75
N SER A 35 5.05 13.40 -4.21
CA SER A 35 4.65 12.85 -5.51
C SER A 35 3.15 12.61 -5.67
N ASN A 36 2.41 12.51 -4.56
CA ASN A 36 0.95 12.41 -4.51
C ASN A 36 0.23 13.77 -4.50
N GLY A 37 0.97 14.88 -4.68
CA GLY A 37 0.42 16.24 -4.72
C GLY A 37 0.22 16.91 -3.36
N ILE A 38 0.55 16.24 -2.25
CA ILE A 38 0.53 16.86 -0.91
C ILE A 38 1.66 17.91 -0.81
N VAL A 39 1.35 19.06 -0.21
CA VAL A 39 2.31 20.12 0.12
C VAL A 39 2.40 20.24 1.63
N VAL A 40 3.61 20.30 2.17
CA VAL A 40 3.91 20.49 3.59
C VAL A 40 4.69 21.80 3.72
N GLU A 41 4.17 22.77 4.46
CA GLU A 41 4.82 24.06 4.65
C GLU A 41 6.16 23.91 5.38
N ASP A 42 7.11 24.82 5.15
CA ASP A 42 8.39 24.83 5.87
C ASP A 42 8.21 24.83 7.40
N GLY A 43 8.98 24.00 8.10
CA GLY A 43 8.89 23.85 9.56
C GLY A 43 7.64 23.10 10.06
N LYS A 44 6.81 22.51 9.19
CA LYS A 44 5.68 21.66 9.59
C LYS A 44 6.02 20.18 9.62
N GLU A 45 5.23 19.45 10.39
CA GLU A 45 5.26 17.99 10.46
C GLU A 45 4.06 17.40 9.71
N LEU A 46 4.32 16.28 9.02
CA LEU A 46 3.35 15.40 8.39
C LEU A 46 3.32 14.09 9.20
N PRO A 47 2.35 13.91 10.10
CA PRO A 47 2.18 12.65 10.82
C PRO A 47 1.66 11.56 9.87
N LEU A 48 2.37 10.43 9.81
CA LEU A 48 1.97 9.21 9.11
C LEU A 48 1.58 8.13 10.14
N ARG A 49 1.08 6.98 9.67
CA ARG A 49 0.59 5.90 10.56
C ARG A 49 1.65 5.39 11.55
N CYS A 50 2.90 5.32 11.12
CA CYS A 50 4.01 4.70 11.86
C CYS A 50 5.32 5.51 11.78
N ALA A 51 5.26 6.72 11.21
CA ALA A 51 6.38 7.64 11.07
C ALA A 51 5.89 9.08 11.24
N ASN A 52 6.81 9.98 11.57
CA ASN A 52 6.56 11.42 11.51
C ASN A 52 7.62 12.05 10.60
N CYS A 53 7.20 12.98 9.76
CA CYS A 53 8.07 13.60 8.77
C CYS A 53 8.04 15.12 8.88
N SER A 54 9.18 15.77 9.11
CA SER A 54 9.31 17.23 9.12
C SER A 54 9.74 17.77 7.76
N CYS A 55 9.14 18.86 7.30
CA CYS A 55 9.66 19.66 6.19
C CYS A 55 10.65 20.71 6.69
N SER A 56 11.80 20.84 6.02
CA SER A 56 12.76 21.92 6.23
C SER A 56 13.40 22.29 4.89
N ARG A 57 13.12 23.51 4.40
CA ARG A 57 13.67 24.11 3.17
C ARG A 57 13.57 23.17 1.96
N GLY A 58 12.34 22.74 1.65
CA GLY A 58 12.02 21.86 0.53
C GLY A 58 12.41 20.39 0.73
N GLN A 59 13.15 20.06 1.79
CA GLN A 59 13.56 18.69 2.10
C GLN A 59 12.68 18.07 3.20
N MET A 60 12.08 16.92 2.89
CA MET A 60 11.42 16.07 3.89
C MET A 60 12.46 15.22 4.63
N SER A 61 12.37 15.17 5.95
CA SER A 61 13.07 14.20 6.80
C SER A 61 12.05 13.40 7.60
N CYS A 62 12.10 12.07 7.51
CA CYS A 62 11.17 11.18 8.20
C CYS A 62 11.90 10.35 9.26
N PHE A 63 11.29 10.21 10.44
CA PHE A 63 11.71 9.29 11.48
C PHE A 63 10.55 8.36 11.85
N GLN A 64 10.88 7.10 12.07
CA GLN A 64 9.89 6.07 12.39
C GLN A 64 9.47 6.21 13.86
N THR A 65 8.16 6.24 14.13
CA THR A 65 7.59 6.35 15.48
C THR A 65 7.19 5.00 16.05
N HIS A 66 6.76 4.08 15.18
CA HIS A 66 6.35 2.72 15.52
C HIS A 66 6.74 1.74 14.40
N GLU A 67 6.77 0.44 14.70
CA GLU A 67 6.93 -0.59 13.67
C GLU A 67 5.85 -0.43 12.59
N CYS A 68 6.27 -0.28 11.33
CA CYS A 68 5.37 -0.06 10.21
C CYS A 68 4.83 -1.40 9.73
N GLN A 69 3.51 -1.57 9.83
CA GLN A 69 2.81 -2.74 9.30
C GLN A 69 3.00 -2.84 7.78
N GLY A 70 3.30 -4.04 7.28
CA GLY A 70 3.26 -4.34 5.85
C GLY A 70 1.82 -4.42 5.36
N VAL A 71 1.55 -3.95 4.13
CA VAL A 71 0.22 -4.03 3.50
C VAL A 71 0.31 -4.60 2.09
N CYS A 72 -0.08 -5.86 1.92
CA CYS A 72 -0.37 -6.44 0.62
C CYS A 72 -1.80 -6.08 0.22
N SER A 73 -2.05 -5.83 -1.06
CA SER A 73 -3.40 -5.49 -1.54
C SER A 73 -3.75 -6.10 -2.89
N VAL A 74 -5.03 -6.43 -3.06
CA VAL A 74 -5.67 -6.79 -4.34
C VAL A 74 -6.71 -5.72 -4.65
N ILE A 75 -6.61 -5.06 -5.80
CA ILE A 75 -7.50 -3.95 -6.18
C ILE A 75 -7.91 -4.00 -7.65
N GLY A 76 -9.10 -3.46 -7.95
CA GLY A 76 -9.58 -3.26 -9.32
C GLY A 76 -9.61 -4.57 -10.12
N SER A 77 -9.02 -4.56 -11.31
CA SER A 77 -8.95 -5.72 -12.21
C SER A 77 -7.93 -6.78 -11.76
N GLN A 78 -7.98 -7.20 -10.49
CA GLN A 78 -7.05 -8.15 -9.87
C GLN A 78 -5.58 -7.72 -9.92
N ALA A 79 -5.33 -6.41 -9.83
CA ALA A 79 -3.99 -5.89 -9.64
C ALA A 79 -3.54 -6.16 -8.21
N ILE A 80 -2.39 -6.82 -8.05
CA ILE A 80 -1.78 -7.09 -6.75
C ILE A 80 -0.63 -6.13 -6.52
N ARG A 81 -0.51 -5.67 -5.29
CA ARG A 81 0.70 -5.05 -4.73
C ARG A 81 1.18 -5.87 -3.54
N THR A 82 2.44 -6.29 -3.57
CA THR A 82 3.11 -7.07 -2.52
C THR A 82 3.34 -6.21 -1.26
N PHE A 83 3.84 -6.84 -0.20
CA PHE A 83 4.25 -6.12 1.01
C PHE A 83 5.41 -5.13 0.77
N ASP A 84 6.29 -5.42 -0.19
CA ASP A 84 7.45 -4.60 -0.57
C ASP A 84 7.23 -3.85 -1.90
N ASP A 85 5.97 -3.47 -2.16
CA ASP A 85 5.49 -2.57 -3.23
C ASP A 85 5.64 -3.04 -4.71
N SER A 86 6.12 -4.25 -4.98
CA SER A 86 6.04 -4.85 -6.33
C SER A 86 4.60 -5.01 -6.81
N THR A 87 4.35 -4.79 -8.12
CA THR A 87 3.00 -4.87 -8.69
C THR A 87 2.90 -5.77 -9.92
N PHE A 88 1.76 -6.47 -10.02
CA PHE A 88 1.42 -7.35 -11.14
C PHE A 88 -0.11 -7.54 -11.22
N THR A 89 -0.62 -8.43 -12.09
CA THR A 89 -2.06 -8.63 -12.29
C THR A 89 -2.39 -10.09 -12.55
N ILE A 90 -3.37 -10.63 -11.83
CA ILE A 90 -3.94 -11.95 -12.11
C ILE A 90 -5.00 -11.82 -13.21
N ARG A 91 -5.04 -12.75 -14.17
CA ARG A 91 -6.03 -12.72 -15.28
C ARG A 91 -6.84 -14.01 -15.45
N SER A 92 -6.91 -14.88 -14.42
CA SER A 92 -7.61 -16.16 -14.49
C SER A 92 -8.66 -16.36 -13.39
N PHE A 93 -9.69 -17.14 -13.72
CA PHE A 93 -10.70 -17.66 -12.79
C PHE A 93 -10.12 -18.87 -12.03
N CYS A 94 -9.32 -18.61 -10.99
CA CYS A 94 -8.64 -19.64 -10.22
C CYS A 94 -8.52 -19.24 -8.74
N THR A 95 -8.33 -20.25 -7.89
CA THR A 95 -7.97 -20.10 -6.49
C THR A 95 -6.45 -19.98 -6.32
N TYR A 96 -5.98 -18.94 -5.64
CA TYR A 96 -4.56 -18.60 -5.45
C TYR A 96 -4.21 -18.47 -3.96
N LEU A 97 -2.96 -18.78 -3.62
CA LEU A 97 -2.40 -18.48 -2.30
C LEU A 97 -1.90 -17.02 -2.26
N LEU A 98 -2.62 -16.14 -1.57
CA LEU A 98 -2.20 -14.74 -1.41
C LEU A 98 -0.98 -14.66 -0.49
N VAL A 99 -1.10 -15.23 0.71
CA VAL A 99 0.00 -15.31 1.66
C VAL A 99 -0.15 -16.54 2.55
N LYS A 100 0.98 -17.10 2.98
CA LYS A 100 1.11 -18.13 4.00
C LYS A 100 2.29 -17.78 4.90
N THR A 101 2.13 -18.10 6.18
CA THR A 101 3.19 -18.23 7.18
C THR A 101 3.01 -19.58 7.89
N ASP A 102 3.78 -19.88 8.94
CA ASP A 102 3.53 -21.04 9.80
C ASP A 102 2.26 -20.90 10.66
N ALA A 103 1.78 -19.66 10.88
CA ALA A 103 0.64 -19.38 11.75
C ALA A 103 -0.71 -19.29 11.01
N PHE A 104 -0.72 -18.83 9.75
CA PHE A 104 -1.94 -18.61 8.99
C PHE A 104 -1.71 -18.67 7.46
N SER A 105 -2.80 -18.75 6.69
CA SER A 105 -2.79 -18.46 5.26
C SER A 105 -4.04 -17.72 4.80
N VAL A 106 -3.89 -16.88 3.77
CA VAL A 106 -4.96 -16.21 3.05
C VAL A 106 -5.03 -16.77 1.64
N ILE A 107 -6.21 -17.23 1.23
CA ILE A 107 -6.49 -17.79 -0.09
C ILE A 107 -7.49 -16.88 -0.79
N LEU A 108 -7.20 -16.53 -2.04
CA LEU A 108 -8.04 -15.72 -2.91
C LEU A 108 -8.72 -16.62 -3.93
N ASN A 109 -10.05 -16.69 -3.92
CA ASN A 109 -10.81 -17.43 -4.91
C ASN A 109 -11.38 -16.45 -5.94
N ASN A 110 -10.90 -16.54 -7.19
CA ASN A 110 -11.35 -15.69 -8.28
C ASN A 110 -12.29 -16.43 -9.24
N GLY A 111 -13.37 -15.77 -9.61
CA GLY A 111 -14.39 -16.26 -10.53
C GLY A 111 -14.77 -15.23 -11.60
N PRO A 112 -15.71 -15.56 -12.50
CA PRO A 112 -16.29 -14.58 -13.41
C PRO A 112 -17.10 -13.53 -12.62
N CYS A 113 -17.01 -12.25 -13.01
CA CYS A 113 -17.90 -11.21 -12.48
C CYS A 113 -19.35 -11.48 -12.88
N LYS A 114 -20.31 -11.00 -12.08
CA LYS A 114 -21.76 -11.20 -12.32
C LYS A 114 -22.24 -10.35 -13.50
N GLU A 115 -21.62 -9.20 -13.72
CA GLU A 115 -21.96 -8.18 -14.71
C GLU A 115 -21.31 -8.46 -16.07
N ASP A 116 -20.05 -8.91 -16.09
CA ASP A 116 -19.35 -9.40 -17.28
C ASP A 116 -18.58 -10.70 -16.96
N PRO A 117 -19.12 -11.87 -17.37
CA PRO A 117 -18.47 -13.18 -17.16
C PRO A 117 -17.10 -13.35 -17.82
N LYS A 118 -16.65 -12.42 -18.67
CA LYS A 118 -15.28 -12.42 -19.23
C LYS A 118 -14.25 -11.76 -18.29
N THR A 119 -14.70 -11.06 -17.26
CA THR A 119 -13.84 -10.33 -16.30
C THR A 119 -13.70 -11.07 -14.98
N VAL A 120 -12.55 -10.90 -14.33
CA VAL A 120 -12.15 -11.66 -13.13
C VAL A 120 -12.52 -10.88 -11.86
N CYS A 121 -13.46 -11.41 -11.08
CA CYS A 121 -13.86 -10.87 -9.78
C CYS A 121 -13.42 -11.78 -8.63
N ILE A 122 -13.32 -11.20 -7.43
CA ILE A 122 -13.15 -11.96 -6.19
C ILE A 122 -14.49 -12.62 -5.87
N ASP A 123 -14.51 -13.95 -5.85
CA ASP A 123 -15.68 -14.75 -5.52
C ASP A 123 -15.74 -15.05 -4.02
N SER A 124 -14.57 -15.35 -3.42
CA SER A 124 -14.40 -15.40 -1.97
C SER A 124 -12.95 -15.16 -1.51
N VAL A 125 -12.82 -14.79 -0.24
CA VAL A 125 -11.55 -14.72 0.50
C VAL A 125 -11.63 -15.74 1.64
N GLU A 126 -10.62 -16.57 1.78
CA GLU A 126 -10.53 -17.58 2.85
C GLU A 126 -9.32 -17.30 3.74
N PHE A 127 -9.55 -17.19 5.05
CA PHE A 127 -8.52 -17.06 6.08
C PHE A 127 -8.45 -18.35 6.89
N ASN A 128 -7.29 -19.02 6.87
CA ASN A 128 -7.03 -20.23 7.64
C ASN A 128 -6.05 -19.92 8.78
N PHE A 129 -6.49 -20.16 10.02
CA PHE A 129 -5.72 -19.97 11.24
C PHE A 129 -5.25 -21.32 11.78
N GLN A 130 -3.92 -21.55 11.75
CA GLN A 130 -3.25 -22.76 12.26
C GLN A 130 -3.82 -24.10 11.78
N GLY A 131 -4.53 -24.16 10.65
CA GLY A 131 -5.22 -25.36 10.17
C GLY A 131 -6.46 -25.76 10.99
N LYS A 132 -6.89 -24.94 11.96
CA LYS A 132 -7.98 -25.26 12.90
C LYS A 132 -9.28 -24.50 12.60
N ILE A 133 -9.15 -23.21 12.31
CA ILE A 133 -10.28 -22.32 12.05
C ILE A 133 -10.10 -21.79 10.63
N VAL A 134 -11.05 -22.10 9.76
CA VAL A 134 -11.14 -21.53 8.42
C VAL A 134 -12.34 -20.60 8.40
N ILE A 135 -12.14 -19.36 7.95
CA ILE A 135 -13.18 -18.34 7.76
C ILE A 135 -13.25 -18.05 6.26
N THR A 136 -14.41 -18.23 5.65
CA THR A 136 -14.66 -17.84 4.25
C THR A 136 -15.61 -16.66 4.22
N ILE A 137 -15.24 -15.60 3.49
CA ILE A 137 -16.09 -14.44 3.22
C ILE A 137 -16.33 -14.40 1.72
N ASN A 138 -17.58 -14.51 1.28
CA ASN A 138 -17.93 -14.51 -0.15
C ASN A 138 -18.19 -13.10 -0.71
N SER A 139 -18.41 -13.02 -2.03
CA SER A 139 -18.72 -11.78 -2.75
C SER A 139 -20.03 -11.08 -2.36
N THR A 140 -20.88 -11.68 -1.51
CA THR A 140 -22.07 -11.02 -0.92
C THR A 140 -21.82 -10.53 0.52
N GLY A 141 -20.65 -10.83 1.09
CA GLY A 141 -20.29 -10.51 2.48
C GLY A 141 -20.86 -11.48 3.52
N GLU A 142 -21.40 -12.63 3.09
CA GLU A 142 -21.76 -13.72 3.98
C GLU A 142 -20.48 -14.40 4.49
N VAL A 143 -20.49 -14.77 5.77
CA VAL A 143 -19.35 -15.38 6.46
C VAL A 143 -19.73 -16.79 6.89
N THR A 144 -18.87 -17.75 6.60
CA THR A 144 -18.94 -19.11 7.12
C THR A 144 -17.64 -19.48 7.81
N SER A 145 -17.72 -20.34 8.82
CA SER A 145 -16.53 -20.92 9.47
C SER A 145 -16.49 -22.43 9.33
N SER A 146 -15.30 -23.03 9.47
CA SER A 146 -15.12 -24.50 9.54
C SER A 146 -15.84 -25.16 10.72
N LYS A 147 -16.26 -24.38 11.73
CA LYS A 147 -17.08 -24.84 12.86
C LYS A 147 -18.59 -24.77 12.60
N GLY A 148 -19.01 -24.18 11.47
CA GLY A 148 -20.42 -24.01 11.07
C GLY A 148 -21.05 -22.68 11.51
N ASP A 149 -20.32 -21.83 12.23
CA ASP A 149 -20.81 -20.53 12.68
C ASP A 149 -20.97 -19.53 11.52
N THR A 150 -22.08 -18.79 11.53
CA THR A 150 -22.45 -17.79 10.49
C THR A 150 -23.01 -16.48 11.05
N VAL A 151 -23.31 -16.41 12.36
CA VAL A 151 -23.93 -15.24 13.00
C VAL A 151 -22.85 -14.27 13.45
N MET A 152 -22.85 -13.06 12.88
CA MET A 152 -21.84 -12.04 13.13
C MET A 152 -22.09 -11.21 14.40
N PRO A 153 -21.05 -10.75 15.12
CA PRO A 153 -19.63 -11.02 14.91
C PRO A 153 -19.24 -12.43 15.41
N LEU A 154 -18.22 -13.02 14.78
CA LEU A 154 -17.64 -14.28 15.21
C LEU A 154 -16.43 -14.02 16.10
N HIS A 155 -16.29 -14.80 17.18
CA HIS A 155 -15.14 -14.77 18.07
C HIS A 155 -14.68 -16.20 18.34
N PHE A 156 -13.36 -16.45 18.27
CA PHE A 156 -12.78 -17.76 18.54
C PHE A 156 -11.61 -17.63 19.50
N ASP A 157 -11.79 -18.21 20.70
CA ASP A 157 -10.77 -18.39 21.73
C ASP A 157 -10.00 -17.10 22.10
N ASP A 158 -10.65 -15.93 21.98
CA ASP A 158 -10.11 -14.57 22.07
C ASP A 158 -8.90 -14.25 21.14
N LEU A 159 -8.52 -15.19 20.26
CA LEU A 159 -7.40 -15.05 19.33
C LEU A 159 -7.82 -14.49 17.96
N LEU A 160 -9.07 -14.72 17.55
CA LEU A 160 -9.59 -14.36 16.23
C LEU A 160 -10.99 -13.74 16.36
N THR A 161 -11.20 -12.61 15.71
CA THR A 161 -12.50 -11.94 15.59
C THR A 161 -12.83 -11.69 14.12
N VAL A 162 -14.06 -12.00 13.72
CA VAL A 162 -14.61 -11.64 12.40
C VAL A 162 -15.75 -10.65 12.60
N ARG A 163 -15.64 -9.46 12.02
CA ARG A 163 -16.57 -8.35 12.25
C ARG A 163 -16.79 -7.51 10.99
N LYS A 164 -17.93 -6.82 10.93
CA LYS A 164 -18.19 -5.78 9.94
C LYS A 164 -17.70 -4.44 10.52
N VAL A 165 -16.72 -3.80 9.88
CA VAL A 165 -16.08 -2.55 10.37
C VAL A 165 -16.62 -1.28 9.72
N SER A 166 -17.30 -1.40 8.58
CA SER A 166 -18.07 -0.33 7.96
C SER A 166 -19.20 -0.91 7.11
N SER A 167 -19.97 -0.08 6.40
CA SER A 167 -20.96 -0.58 5.43
C SER A 167 -20.34 -1.46 4.33
N LEU A 168 -19.07 -1.20 3.98
CA LEU A 168 -18.33 -1.81 2.86
C LEU A 168 -17.38 -2.95 3.29
N PHE A 169 -16.78 -2.83 4.47
CA PHE A 169 -15.64 -3.68 4.87
C PHE A 169 -16.03 -4.76 5.88
N MET A 170 -15.71 -5.99 5.51
CA MET A 170 -15.61 -7.14 6.42
C MET A 170 -14.15 -7.29 6.85
N GLU A 171 -13.92 -7.66 8.11
CA GLU A 171 -12.59 -7.78 8.70
C GLU A 171 -12.45 -9.10 9.47
N VAL A 172 -11.35 -9.82 9.21
CA VAL A 172 -10.81 -10.85 10.10
C VAL A 172 -9.60 -10.24 10.80
N ALA A 173 -9.64 -10.13 12.11
CA ALA A 173 -8.54 -9.62 12.92
C ALA A 173 -8.08 -10.68 13.94
N THR A 174 -6.77 -10.76 14.17
CA THR A 174 -6.18 -11.69 15.14
C THR A 174 -5.29 -10.95 16.14
N THR A 175 -5.13 -11.51 17.33
CA THR A 175 -4.24 -10.96 18.37
C THR A 175 -2.76 -11.16 18.08
N ILE A 176 -2.40 -11.94 17.04
CA ILE A 176 -1.02 -12.22 16.64
C ILE A 176 -0.49 -11.26 15.56
N GLY A 177 -1.18 -10.14 15.29
CA GLY A 177 -0.70 -9.11 14.38
C GLY A 177 -1.05 -9.32 12.90
N VAL A 178 -2.16 -10.02 12.63
CA VAL A 178 -2.69 -10.23 11.26
C VAL A 178 -4.10 -9.68 11.17
N VAL A 179 -4.34 -8.83 10.16
CA VAL A 179 -5.67 -8.34 9.80
C VAL A 179 -5.90 -8.52 8.31
N VAL A 180 -7.05 -9.09 7.93
CA VAL A 180 -7.54 -9.17 6.55
C VAL A 180 -8.81 -8.35 6.42
N GLN A 181 -8.81 -7.35 5.55
CA GLN A 181 -9.97 -6.51 5.24
C GLN A 181 -10.44 -6.77 3.82
N TYR A 182 -11.72 -7.09 3.63
CA TYR A 182 -12.36 -7.28 2.34
C TYR A 182 -13.47 -6.24 2.14
N ASP A 183 -13.27 -5.36 1.16
CA ASP A 183 -14.29 -4.48 0.61
C ASP A 183 -15.13 -5.26 -0.40
N ILE A 184 -16.32 -5.66 0.03
CA ILE A 184 -17.24 -6.49 -0.75
C ILE A 184 -17.87 -5.73 -1.93
N ILE A 185 -17.85 -4.39 -1.92
CA ILE A 185 -18.43 -3.58 -3.00
C ILE A 185 -17.38 -3.20 -4.04
N GLY A 186 -16.20 -2.77 -3.59
CA GLY A 186 -15.10 -2.42 -4.49
C GLY A 186 -14.30 -3.61 -5.01
N GLY A 187 -14.53 -4.83 -4.48
CA GLY A 187 -13.75 -6.02 -4.85
C GLY A 187 -12.28 -5.91 -4.43
N ARG A 188 -12.00 -5.34 -3.25
CA ARG A 188 -10.64 -5.02 -2.78
C ARG A 188 -10.28 -5.78 -1.52
N VAL A 189 -9.11 -6.40 -1.49
CA VAL A 189 -8.59 -7.12 -0.31
C VAL A 189 -7.32 -6.45 0.16
N TYR A 190 -7.18 -6.30 1.47
CA TYR A 190 -5.97 -5.83 2.13
C TYR A 190 -5.56 -6.85 3.18
N VAL A 191 -4.32 -7.33 3.09
CA VAL A 191 -3.70 -8.13 4.15
C VAL A 191 -2.67 -7.25 4.84
N ILE A 192 -2.83 -7.05 6.14
CA ILE A 192 -2.05 -6.15 6.98
C ILE A 192 -1.32 -7.00 8.01
N LEU A 193 0.01 -6.90 8.05
CA LEU A 193 0.87 -7.69 8.93
C LEU A 193 1.76 -6.80 9.79
N ASP A 194 1.87 -7.14 11.08
CA ASP A 194 2.88 -6.58 11.97
C ASP A 194 4.29 -7.07 11.59
N GLN A 195 5.33 -6.33 12.00
CA GLN A 195 6.72 -6.62 11.61
C GLN A 195 7.29 -7.95 12.15
N VAL A 196 6.58 -8.60 13.09
CA VAL A 196 6.87 -9.97 13.53
C VAL A 196 6.87 -10.99 12.37
N TYR A 197 6.25 -10.67 11.23
CA TYR A 197 6.19 -11.52 10.04
C TYR A 197 7.26 -11.22 8.97
N LEU A 198 8.19 -10.30 9.22
CA LEU A 198 9.26 -9.99 8.26
C LEU A 198 10.06 -11.25 7.88
N GLY A 199 10.23 -11.47 6.57
CA GLY A 199 10.92 -12.62 5.98
C GLY A 199 10.23 -13.97 6.14
N GLN A 200 8.97 -14.01 6.61
CA GLN A 200 8.23 -15.26 6.89
C GLN A 200 7.07 -15.52 5.92
N THR A 201 6.79 -14.61 4.98
CA THR A 201 5.67 -14.74 4.06
C THR A 201 6.05 -15.52 2.79
N GLN A 202 5.09 -16.30 2.30
CA GLN A 202 5.17 -17.00 1.02
C GLN A 202 3.84 -16.84 0.28
N GLY A 203 3.86 -16.67 -1.04
CA GLY A 203 2.64 -16.48 -1.85
C GLY A 203 2.71 -15.24 -2.74
N LEU A 204 1.57 -14.90 -3.34
CA LEU A 204 1.45 -13.75 -4.25
C LEU A 204 1.71 -12.38 -3.60
N CYS A 205 1.65 -12.27 -2.27
CA CYS A 205 2.01 -11.06 -1.53
C CYS A 205 3.52 -10.86 -1.33
N GLY A 206 4.37 -11.79 -1.79
CA GLY A 206 5.82 -11.68 -1.69
C GLY A 206 6.44 -12.20 -0.39
N THR A 207 7.69 -11.84 -0.17
CA THR A 207 8.58 -12.34 0.90
C THR A 207 8.57 -11.48 2.17
N PHE A 208 8.06 -10.24 2.07
CA PHE A 208 7.97 -9.24 3.15
C PHE A 208 9.30 -9.05 3.88
N ASN A 209 10.35 -8.71 3.15
CA ASN A 209 11.72 -8.56 3.65
C ASN A 209 12.35 -7.20 3.31
N HIS A 210 11.56 -6.25 2.80
CA HIS A 210 11.98 -4.94 2.31
C HIS A 210 12.85 -4.97 1.04
N ASN A 211 12.79 -6.07 0.26
CA ASN A 211 13.48 -6.23 -1.01
C ASN A 211 12.52 -6.66 -2.14
N SER A 212 11.95 -5.68 -2.83
CA SER A 212 11.09 -5.88 -4.00
C SER A 212 11.69 -6.72 -5.13
N ASN A 213 13.02 -6.94 -5.14
CA ASN A 213 13.70 -7.74 -6.18
C ASN A 213 13.51 -9.26 -6.02
N ASP A 214 13.06 -9.75 -4.85
CA ASP A 214 12.79 -11.18 -4.62
C ASP A 214 11.31 -11.52 -4.35
N ASP A 215 10.42 -10.52 -4.41
CA ASP A 215 8.96 -10.68 -4.29
C ASP A 215 8.37 -11.74 -5.22
N PHE A 216 8.94 -11.93 -6.42
CA PHE A 216 8.51 -12.93 -7.39
C PHE A 216 9.15 -14.31 -7.17
N THR A 217 9.44 -14.66 -5.92
CA THR A 217 9.83 -16.02 -5.53
C THR A 217 8.65 -17.00 -5.72
N SER A 218 8.80 -17.93 -6.66
CA SER A 218 7.80 -18.97 -6.95
C SER A 218 7.74 -20.05 -5.86
N ALA A 219 6.69 -20.88 -5.90
CA ALA A 219 6.43 -21.91 -4.89
C ALA A 219 7.52 -23.00 -4.74
N ASN A 220 8.53 -23.02 -5.63
CA ASN A 220 9.70 -23.90 -5.53
C ASN A 220 10.95 -23.20 -4.91
N GLY A 221 10.85 -21.91 -4.57
CA GLY A 221 11.94 -21.11 -4.00
C GLY A 221 12.84 -20.38 -5.00
N LEU A 222 12.45 -20.29 -6.28
CA LEU A 222 13.22 -19.57 -7.31
C LEU A 222 12.61 -18.18 -7.60
N VAL A 223 13.46 -17.16 -7.76
CA VAL A 223 13.01 -15.82 -8.18
C VAL A 223 12.71 -15.82 -9.68
N GLU A 224 11.46 -15.60 -10.06
CA GLU A 224 11.02 -15.61 -11.45
C GLU A 224 11.17 -14.23 -12.11
N ALA A 225 11.86 -14.18 -13.24
CA ALA A 225 11.93 -12.96 -14.06
C ALA A 225 10.61 -12.64 -14.81
N ASN A 226 9.69 -13.61 -14.91
CA ASN A 226 8.39 -13.46 -15.55
C ASN A 226 7.26 -13.56 -14.51
N PRO A 227 6.50 -12.48 -14.25
CA PRO A 227 5.40 -12.49 -13.29
C PRO A 227 4.35 -13.58 -13.55
N GLN A 228 4.18 -14.04 -14.81
CA GLN A 228 3.23 -15.11 -15.13
C GLN A 228 3.66 -16.46 -14.53
N TYR A 229 4.96 -16.79 -14.55
CA TYR A 229 5.44 -18.05 -13.95
C TYR A 229 5.35 -18.02 -12.42
N PHE A 230 5.64 -16.86 -11.82
CA PHE A 230 5.38 -16.62 -10.39
C PHE A 230 3.90 -16.83 -10.06
N VAL A 231 2.99 -16.17 -10.78
CA VAL A 231 1.53 -16.30 -10.57
C VAL A 231 1.05 -17.74 -10.74
N ASP A 232 1.51 -18.44 -11.79
CA ASP A 232 1.10 -19.82 -12.05
C ASP A 232 1.62 -20.79 -10.98
N SER A 233 2.77 -20.52 -10.36
CA SER A 233 3.32 -21.36 -9.28
C SER A 233 2.49 -21.32 -7.98
N TRP A 234 1.76 -20.22 -7.74
CA TRP A 234 0.98 -19.99 -6.52
C TRP A 234 -0.51 -20.34 -6.65
N LYS A 235 -0.87 -21.10 -7.69
CA LYS A 235 -2.21 -21.67 -7.83
C LYS A 235 -2.48 -22.71 -6.76
N PHE A 236 -3.54 -22.51 -6.00
CA PHE A 236 -3.89 -23.37 -4.87
C PHE A 236 -4.55 -24.70 -5.31
N ARG A 237 -5.16 -24.74 -6.51
CA ARG A 237 -5.84 -25.92 -7.04
C ARG A 237 -5.22 -26.38 -8.36
N SER A 238 -4.89 -27.66 -8.45
CA SER A 238 -4.34 -28.31 -9.65
C SER A 238 -5.30 -28.34 -10.85
N SER A 239 -6.59 -28.10 -10.63
CA SER A 239 -7.61 -27.99 -11.68
C SER A 239 -7.58 -26.66 -12.44
N CYS A 240 -6.78 -25.68 -12.02
CA CYS A 240 -6.71 -24.38 -12.68
C CYS A 240 -5.88 -24.44 -13.97
N PRO A 241 -6.39 -23.92 -15.11
CA PRO A 241 -5.64 -23.87 -16.35
C PRO A 241 -4.47 -22.87 -16.25
N ASN A 242 -3.36 -23.17 -16.93
CA ASN A 242 -2.28 -22.21 -17.15
C ASN A 242 -2.65 -21.23 -18.26
N LEU A 243 -2.47 -19.94 -18.00
CA LEU A 243 -2.62 -18.93 -19.03
C LEU A 243 -1.32 -18.83 -19.83
N PRO A 244 -1.38 -18.71 -21.17
CA PRO A 244 -0.20 -18.34 -21.92
C PRO A 244 0.27 -16.95 -21.47
N PRO A 245 1.59 -16.68 -21.45
CA PRO A 245 2.10 -15.36 -21.10
C PRO A 245 1.53 -14.31 -22.05
N ALA A 246 1.18 -13.14 -21.49
CA ALA A 246 0.53 -12.08 -22.24
C ALA A 246 1.45 -11.60 -23.38
N ASN A 247 0.97 -11.72 -24.62
CA ASN A 247 1.71 -11.28 -25.81
C ASN A 247 1.81 -9.73 -25.79
N PRO A 248 3.02 -9.13 -25.86
CA PRO A 248 3.19 -7.68 -25.78
C PRO A 248 2.52 -6.89 -26.93
N SER A 249 2.18 -7.55 -28.05
CA SER A 249 1.28 -7.01 -29.07
C SER A 249 -0.18 -7.32 -28.72
N GLY A 250 -0.91 -6.31 -28.26
CA GLY A 250 -2.30 -6.43 -27.80
C GLY A 250 -3.33 -6.71 -28.90
N GLU A 251 -3.37 -7.94 -29.39
CA GLU A 251 -4.36 -8.44 -30.36
C GLU A 251 -4.94 -9.77 -29.87
N ASN A 252 -5.89 -9.72 -28.94
CA ASN A 252 -6.69 -10.88 -28.54
C ASN A 252 -7.75 -11.16 -29.61
N ARG A 253 -7.39 -11.90 -30.65
CA ARG A 253 -8.34 -12.38 -31.65
C ARG A 253 -9.05 -13.65 -31.16
N PHE A 254 -10.26 -13.47 -30.64
CA PHE A 254 -11.29 -14.50 -30.45
C PHE A 254 -12.48 -14.19 -31.36
#